data_AF-A0A1Z8QIG7-F1
#
_entry.id   AF-A0A1Z8QIG7-F1
#
_cell.length_a   1.000
_cell.length_b   1.000
_cell.length_c   1.000
_cell.angle_alpha   90.00
_cell.angle_beta   90.00
_cell.angle_gamma   90.00
#
_symmetry.space_group_name_H-M   'P 1'
#
loop_
_entity.id
_entity.type
_entity.pdbx_description
1 polymer ?
#
loop_
_entity_poly.entity_id
_entity_poly.type
_entity_poly.pdbx_seq_one_letter_code
_entity_poly.pdbx_strand_id
1 'polypeptide(L)'
;MKLLNVYYDTEHCPATFDFGTYLVSANAVRQLMKLDGMKIMISASTFRKASPRELVEGVEHDFRWRVKHILGSIPHLIPSVKSIEIRSTPCDIVQFPSFPPVYAPGTPAKIPYTAAFLKNFYGQPCDLRPYRASVRAKDHVKSLLKLNDKSEYVTMTFRTSKFQPERNSNLSEWFKVYEHLNQKGIKVLVIPDFEDLMTDNQALTMNWEVFIPAVFDHDLRLALYEMATDNYCINNGVIVPLMHSEARYKLFKWLTPGVKTCSPEWSKNVWGLEYGEDFKFSNSEQELIWEQDNYEVIMESLGKTGPLVGRV
;
A
#
# COMPACT_ATOMS: atom_id res chain seq x y z
N MET A 1 1.01 -26.36 -15.56
CA MET A 1 0.68 -25.06 -14.94
C MET A 1 1.07 -23.96 -15.92
N LYS A 2 0.13 -23.16 -16.40
CA LYS A 2 0.39 -22.00 -17.28
C LYS A 2 0.55 -20.76 -16.42
N LEU A 3 1.71 -20.11 -16.48
CA LEU A 3 2.05 -18.95 -15.65
C LEU A 3 2.18 -17.68 -16.50
N LEU A 4 1.82 -16.54 -15.91
CA LEU A 4 2.22 -15.22 -16.42
C LEU A 4 3.61 -14.87 -15.89
N ASN A 5 4.52 -14.53 -16.79
CA ASN A 5 5.87 -14.06 -16.47
C ASN A 5 5.86 -12.55 -16.29
N VAL A 6 5.96 -12.07 -15.05
CA VAL A 6 5.87 -10.66 -14.71
C VAL A 6 7.26 -10.09 -14.52
N TYR A 7 7.63 -9.12 -15.33
CA TYR A 7 8.94 -8.47 -15.33
C TYR A 7 8.87 -7.10 -14.68
N TYR A 8 9.78 -6.80 -13.77
CA TYR A 8 9.93 -5.47 -13.19
C TYR A 8 11.41 -5.08 -13.18
N ASP A 9 11.73 -3.98 -13.83
CA ASP A 9 13.11 -3.57 -14.05
C ASP A 9 13.37 -2.23 -13.36
N THR A 10 14.25 -2.21 -12.35
CA THR A 10 14.51 -1.00 -11.58
C THR A 10 15.31 0.05 -12.34
N GLU A 11 15.87 -0.30 -13.51
CA GLU A 11 16.45 0.69 -14.44
C GLU A 11 15.38 1.63 -15.01
N HIS A 12 14.13 1.16 -15.08
CA HIS A 12 13.02 1.88 -15.70
C HIS A 12 11.90 2.19 -14.70
N CYS A 13 11.81 1.44 -13.61
CA CYS A 13 10.76 1.56 -12.60
C CYS A 13 11.32 1.90 -11.22
N PRO A 14 10.56 2.63 -10.39
CA PRO A 14 10.99 2.92 -9.02
C PRO A 14 10.95 1.67 -8.14
N ALA A 15 11.87 1.55 -7.18
CA ALA A 15 11.75 0.59 -6.09
C ALA A 15 10.83 1.15 -4.98
N THR A 16 9.57 1.45 -5.32
CA THR A 16 8.55 2.04 -4.43
C THR A 16 7.30 1.17 -4.36
N PHE A 17 6.33 1.59 -3.54
CA PHE A 17 5.04 0.90 -3.41
C PHE A 17 4.12 0.97 -4.64
N ASP A 18 4.44 1.78 -5.66
CA ASP A 18 3.72 1.73 -6.95
C ASP A 18 3.80 0.33 -7.58
N PHE A 19 4.87 -0.42 -7.25
CA PHE A 19 4.99 -1.83 -7.58
C PHE A 19 3.79 -2.67 -7.12
N GLY A 20 3.18 -2.34 -5.99
CA GLY A 20 1.98 -3.02 -5.52
C GLY A 20 0.83 -2.87 -6.51
N THR A 21 0.57 -1.67 -7.02
CA THR A 21 -0.48 -1.44 -8.04
C THR A 21 -0.11 -2.08 -9.39
N TYR A 22 1.18 -2.13 -9.73
CA TYR A 22 1.68 -2.85 -10.89
C TYR A 22 1.36 -4.36 -10.82
N LEU A 23 1.56 -4.99 -9.66
CA LEU A 23 1.23 -6.41 -9.46
C LEU A 23 -0.28 -6.68 -9.58
N VAL A 24 -1.14 -5.74 -9.16
CA VAL A 24 -2.59 -5.85 -9.36
C VAL A 24 -2.93 -5.86 -10.84
N SER A 25 -2.32 -4.97 -11.63
CA SER A 25 -2.47 -4.95 -13.09
C SER A 25 -1.99 -6.25 -13.74
N ALA A 26 -0.84 -6.77 -13.29
CA ALA A 26 -0.33 -8.06 -13.75
C ALA A 26 -1.30 -9.21 -13.42
N ASN A 27 -1.86 -9.23 -12.21
CA ASN A 27 -2.83 -10.23 -11.80
C ASN A 27 -4.15 -10.12 -12.59
N ALA A 28 -4.60 -8.90 -12.93
CA ALA A 28 -5.74 -8.70 -13.80
C ALA A 28 -5.51 -9.32 -15.18
N VAL A 29 -4.33 -9.09 -15.79
CA VAL A 29 -3.93 -9.75 -17.05
C VAL A 29 -3.92 -11.27 -16.90
N ARG A 30 -3.34 -11.81 -15.82
CA ARG A 30 -3.34 -13.26 -15.54
C ARG A 30 -4.76 -13.84 -15.53
N GLN A 31 -5.70 -13.16 -14.87
CA GLN A 31 -7.10 -13.58 -14.78
C GLN A 31 -7.79 -13.59 -16.14
N LEU A 32 -7.64 -12.50 -16.90
CA LEU A 32 -8.24 -12.38 -18.23
C LEU A 32 -7.67 -13.41 -19.23
N MET A 33 -6.40 -13.77 -19.08
CA MET A 33 -5.75 -14.84 -19.85
C MET A 33 -6.04 -16.25 -19.32
N LYS A 34 -6.76 -16.38 -18.20
CA LYS A 34 -7.09 -17.65 -17.53
C LYS A 34 -5.84 -18.49 -17.20
N LEU A 35 -4.80 -17.83 -16.69
CA LEU A 35 -3.54 -18.47 -16.29
C LEU A 35 -3.57 -18.85 -14.79
N ASP A 36 -2.86 -19.92 -14.43
CA ASP A 36 -2.90 -20.54 -13.10
C ASP A 36 -2.18 -19.71 -12.01
N GLY A 37 -1.23 -18.86 -12.41
CA GLY A 37 -0.42 -18.11 -11.47
C GLY A 37 0.53 -17.12 -12.14
N MET A 38 1.36 -16.47 -11.32
CA MET A 38 2.40 -15.54 -11.77
C MET A 38 3.77 -15.98 -11.28
N LYS A 39 4.76 -15.86 -12.15
CA LYS A 39 6.19 -15.85 -11.79
C LYS A 39 6.66 -14.40 -11.86
N ILE A 40 7.16 -13.86 -10.76
CA ILE A 40 7.68 -12.50 -10.69
C ILE A 40 9.18 -12.51 -10.89
N MET A 41 9.69 -11.66 -11.78
CA MET A 41 11.09 -11.49 -12.11
C MET A 41 11.46 -10.02 -11.95
N ILE A 42 12.32 -9.74 -10.99
CA ILE A 42 12.79 -8.40 -10.67
C ILE A 42 14.25 -8.30 -11.11
N SER A 43 14.51 -7.45 -12.11
CA SER A 43 15.85 -7.01 -12.47
C SER A 43 16.19 -5.82 -11.61
N ALA A 44 17.12 -6.01 -10.68
CA ALA A 44 17.68 -4.96 -9.85
C ALA A 44 19.17 -4.80 -10.18
N SER A 45 19.53 -4.61 -11.44
CA SER A 45 20.93 -4.34 -11.83
C SER A 45 21.31 -2.90 -11.50
N THR A 46 20.52 -1.95 -12.00
CA THR A 46 20.68 -0.51 -11.84
C THR A 46 19.37 0.12 -11.35
N PHE A 47 19.44 1.35 -10.84
CA PHE A 47 18.27 2.09 -10.39
C PHE A 47 18.10 3.34 -11.24
N ARG A 48 16.87 3.57 -11.69
CA ARG A 48 16.49 4.76 -12.43
C ARG A 48 16.81 6.03 -11.64
N LYS A 49 17.04 7.13 -12.35
CA LYS A 49 17.29 8.47 -11.79
C LYS A 49 16.25 9.46 -12.34
N ALA A 50 15.00 9.33 -11.90
CA ALA A 50 13.85 10.03 -12.50
C ALA A 50 13.14 11.01 -11.54
N SER A 51 13.48 11.02 -10.25
CA SER A 51 12.86 11.87 -9.24
C SER A 51 13.89 12.45 -8.27
N PRO A 52 13.57 13.54 -7.54
CA PRO A 52 14.48 14.12 -6.56
C PRO A 52 14.98 13.13 -5.51
N ARG A 53 14.14 12.18 -5.07
CA ARG A 53 14.53 11.10 -4.15
C ARG A 53 15.62 10.21 -4.75
N GLU A 54 15.53 9.91 -6.04
CA GLU A 54 16.46 9.02 -6.75
C GLU A 54 17.77 9.72 -7.15
N LEU A 55 17.84 11.05 -7.04
CA LEU A 55 19.03 11.84 -7.34
C LEU A 55 19.91 12.11 -6.11
N VAL A 56 19.47 11.73 -4.91
CA VAL A 56 20.26 11.89 -3.68
C VAL A 56 21.50 11.00 -3.73
N GLU A 57 22.66 11.55 -3.37
CA GLU A 57 23.92 10.80 -3.32
C GLU A 57 23.84 9.67 -2.28
N GLY A 58 24.38 8.49 -2.59
CA GLY A 58 24.36 7.32 -1.70
C GLY A 58 23.00 6.62 -1.55
N VAL A 59 21.95 7.06 -2.24
CA VAL A 59 20.59 6.49 -2.15
C VAL A 59 20.49 5.04 -2.65
N GLU A 60 21.49 4.54 -3.37
CA GLU A 60 21.47 3.16 -3.87
C GLU A 60 21.28 2.14 -2.74
N HIS A 61 21.88 2.35 -1.56
CA HIS A 61 21.68 1.46 -0.41
C HIS A 61 20.22 1.43 0.06
N ASP A 62 19.52 2.56 0.04
CA ASP A 62 18.08 2.63 0.32
C ASP A 62 17.29 1.84 -0.71
N PHE A 63 17.58 1.99 -2.01
CA PHE A 63 16.87 1.23 -3.04
C PHE A 63 17.16 -0.27 -2.99
N ARG A 64 18.39 -0.68 -2.67
CA ARG A 64 18.72 -2.10 -2.44
C ARG A 64 17.92 -2.66 -1.25
N TRP A 65 17.78 -1.88 -0.19
CA TRP A 65 16.94 -2.25 0.95
C TRP A 65 15.47 -2.38 0.54
N ARG A 66 14.94 -1.43 -0.25
CA ARG A 66 13.57 -1.48 -0.78
C ARG A 66 13.32 -2.64 -1.72
N VAL A 67 14.29 -3.04 -2.54
CA VAL A 67 14.17 -4.25 -3.37
C VAL A 67 13.86 -5.47 -2.50
N LYS A 68 14.58 -5.64 -1.38
CA LYS A 68 14.34 -6.76 -0.47
C LYS A 68 13.02 -6.64 0.29
N HIS A 69 12.74 -5.46 0.86
CA HIS A 69 11.64 -5.30 1.83
C HIS A 69 10.33 -4.84 1.22
N ILE A 70 10.32 -4.36 -0.03
CA ILE A 70 9.11 -3.97 -0.78
C ILE A 70 8.93 -4.91 -1.98
N LEU A 71 9.89 -4.92 -2.92
CA LEU A 71 9.70 -5.67 -4.17
C LEU A 71 9.75 -7.19 -3.95
N GLY A 72 10.56 -7.66 -3.01
CA GLY A 72 10.67 -9.08 -2.67
C GLY A 72 9.57 -9.60 -1.75
N SER A 73 8.86 -8.73 -1.04
CA SER A 73 7.92 -9.11 0.01
C SER A 73 6.46 -9.00 -0.45
N ILE A 74 6.06 -7.87 -1.04
CA ILE A 74 4.67 -7.59 -1.46
C ILE A 74 4.10 -8.68 -2.39
N PRO A 75 4.85 -9.28 -3.35
CA PRO A 75 4.24 -10.29 -4.21
C PRO A 75 3.75 -11.53 -3.45
N HIS A 76 4.31 -11.84 -2.28
CA HIS A 76 3.85 -12.96 -1.46
C HIS A 76 2.42 -12.77 -0.93
N LEU A 77 1.92 -11.53 -0.89
CA LEU A 77 0.56 -11.20 -0.48
C LEU A 77 -0.49 -11.53 -1.55
N ILE A 78 -0.08 -11.92 -2.77
CA ILE A 78 -1.01 -12.33 -3.83
C ILE A 78 -1.00 -13.86 -3.93
N PRO A 79 -2.09 -14.58 -3.58
CA PRO A 79 -2.10 -16.04 -3.55
C PRO A 79 -1.73 -16.75 -4.87
N SER A 80 -1.90 -16.05 -6.00
CA SER A 80 -1.55 -16.58 -7.33
C SER A 80 -0.06 -16.42 -7.68
N VAL A 81 0.75 -15.72 -6.90
CA VAL A 81 2.21 -15.67 -7.09
C VAL A 81 2.83 -17.00 -6.67
N LYS A 82 3.54 -17.65 -7.60
CA LYS A 82 4.14 -18.98 -7.39
C LYS A 82 5.63 -18.95 -7.13
N SER A 83 6.31 -17.92 -7.61
CA SER A 83 7.74 -17.72 -7.40
C SER A 83 8.12 -16.27 -7.63
N ILE A 84 9.13 -15.82 -6.91
CA ILE A 84 9.77 -14.52 -7.08
C ILE A 84 11.25 -14.78 -7.32
N GLU A 85 11.79 -14.13 -8.34
CA GLU A 85 13.19 -14.20 -8.69
C GLU A 85 13.75 -12.78 -8.74
N ILE A 86 14.73 -12.48 -7.90
CA ILE A 86 15.41 -11.18 -7.86
C ILE A 86 16.82 -11.37 -8.37
N ARG A 87 17.20 -10.60 -9.39
CA ARG A 87 18.52 -10.66 -10.02
C ARG A 87 19.24 -9.33 -9.88
N SER A 88 20.56 -9.38 -9.71
CA SER A 88 21.44 -8.20 -9.79
C SER A 88 21.98 -7.96 -11.21
N THR A 89 21.51 -8.74 -12.19
CA THR A 89 21.85 -8.62 -13.60
C THR A 89 20.57 -8.39 -14.41
N PRO A 90 20.67 -7.73 -15.58
CA PRO A 90 19.55 -7.62 -16.51
C PRO A 90 18.94 -8.99 -16.83
N CYS A 91 17.66 -8.99 -17.19
CA CYS A 91 17.01 -10.19 -17.66
C CYS A 91 17.26 -10.34 -19.16
N ASP A 92 18.02 -11.35 -19.61
CA ASP A 92 18.38 -11.45 -21.03
C ASP A 92 17.33 -12.17 -21.89
N ILE A 93 16.41 -12.91 -21.26
CA ILE A 93 15.44 -13.78 -21.95
C ILE A 93 14.03 -13.57 -21.39
N VAL A 94 13.12 -13.20 -22.29
CA VAL A 94 11.70 -13.00 -21.98
C VAL A 94 10.90 -14.26 -22.31
N GLN A 95 10.16 -14.76 -21.34
CA GLN A 95 9.31 -15.94 -21.44
C GLN A 95 7.85 -15.50 -21.58
N PHE A 96 7.15 -16.06 -22.56
CA PHE A 96 5.74 -15.77 -22.81
C PHE A 96 4.81 -16.81 -22.16
N PRO A 97 3.59 -16.43 -21.76
CA PRO A 97 3.05 -15.06 -21.78
C PRO A 97 3.72 -14.16 -20.74
N SER A 98 3.91 -12.88 -21.07
CA SER A 98 4.63 -11.92 -20.24
C SER A 98 3.79 -10.70 -19.89
N PHE A 99 4.13 -10.06 -18.76
CA PHE A 99 3.68 -8.73 -18.40
C PHE A 99 4.89 -7.86 -18.00
N PRO A 100 5.07 -6.67 -18.60
CA PRO A 100 4.29 -6.15 -19.72
C PRO A 100 4.47 -7.02 -20.98
N PRO A 101 3.51 -6.97 -21.94
CA PRO A 101 3.53 -7.83 -23.13
C PRO A 101 4.74 -7.59 -24.04
N VAL A 102 5.37 -6.40 -23.95
CA VAL A 102 6.56 -6.02 -24.73
C VAL A 102 7.69 -5.59 -23.80
N TYR A 103 8.04 -6.44 -22.84
CA TYR A 103 9.32 -6.30 -22.15
C TYR A 103 10.43 -6.74 -23.11
N ALA A 104 11.35 -5.84 -23.45
CA ALA A 104 12.50 -6.11 -24.30
C ALA A 104 13.77 -5.65 -23.54
N PRO A 105 14.61 -6.58 -23.08
CA PRO A 105 15.83 -6.27 -22.33
C PRO A 105 16.74 -5.28 -23.05
N GLY A 106 17.33 -4.33 -22.32
CA GLY A 106 18.27 -3.36 -22.87
C GLY A 106 17.65 -2.30 -23.80
N THR A 107 16.32 -2.29 -23.95
CA THR A 107 15.59 -1.17 -24.57
C THR A 107 14.85 -0.40 -23.48
N PRO A 108 14.56 0.90 -23.66
CA PRO A 108 13.71 1.66 -22.75
C PRO A 108 12.29 1.05 -22.71
N ALA A 109 12.10 0.02 -21.89
CA ALA A 109 10.85 -0.68 -21.79
C ALA A 109 9.84 0.26 -21.11
N LYS A 110 8.71 0.53 -21.78
CA LYS A 110 7.59 1.24 -21.16
C LYS A 110 6.85 0.30 -20.22
N ILE A 111 7.40 0.08 -19.04
CA ILE A 111 6.75 -0.71 -17.99
C ILE A 111 5.64 0.16 -17.37
N PRO A 112 4.37 -0.28 -17.40
CA PRO A 112 3.24 0.52 -16.94
C PRO A 112 3.06 0.41 -15.41
N TYR A 113 4.01 0.93 -14.65
CA TYR A 113 4.02 0.79 -13.18
C TYR A 113 3.04 1.71 -12.44
N THR A 114 2.47 2.72 -13.10
CA THR A 114 1.56 3.68 -12.46
C THR A 114 0.11 3.18 -12.47
N ALA A 115 -0.68 3.67 -11.51
CA ALA A 115 -2.12 3.37 -11.44
C ALA A 115 -2.91 3.81 -12.69
N ALA A 116 -2.36 4.67 -13.55
CA ALA A 116 -3.00 5.05 -14.81
C ALA A 116 -3.31 3.85 -15.70
N PHE A 117 -2.46 2.81 -15.67
CA PHE A 117 -2.69 1.58 -16.44
C PHE A 117 -3.78 0.69 -15.83
N LEU A 118 -3.98 0.75 -14.52
CA LEU A 118 -5.00 -0.02 -13.80
C LEU A 118 -6.41 0.29 -14.33
N LYS A 119 -6.65 1.52 -14.79
CA LYS A 119 -7.94 1.98 -15.34
C LYS A 119 -8.45 1.11 -16.49
N ASN A 120 -7.56 0.46 -17.24
CA ASN A 120 -7.92 -0.45 -18.33
C ASN A 120 -8.71 -1.68 -17.85
N PHE A 121 -8.65 -1.98 -16.55
CA PHE A 121 -9.30 -3.14 -15.94
C PHE A 121 -10.56 -2.78 -15.16
N TYR A 122 -10.95 -1.50 -15.09
CA TYR A 122 -12.18 -1.11 -14.41
C TYR A 122 -13.39 -1.72 -15.13
N GLY A 123 -14.26 -2.40 -14.37
CA GLY A 123 -15.44 -3.09 -14.90
C GLY A 123 -15.14 -4.39 -15.68
N GLN A 124 -13.88 -4.80 -15.81
CA GLN A 124 -13.52 -6.08 -16.41
C GLN A 124 -13.80 -7.23 -15.42
N PRO A 125 -14.01 -8.47 -15.90
CA PRO A 125 -14.26 -9.63 -15.04
C PRO A 125 -12.96 -10.14 -14.38
N CYS A 126 -12.29 -9.26 -13.63
CA CYS A 126 -11.09 -9.56 -12.87
C CYS A 126 -11.12 -8.88 -11.50
N ASP A 127 -10.54 -9.54 -10.51
CA ASP A 127 -10.35 -9.02 -9.16
C ASP A 127 -9.18 -8.04 -9.11
N LEU A 128 -9.49 -6.77 -8.79
CA LEU A 128 -8.53 -5.68 -8.57
C LEU A 128 -8.19 -5.48 -7.09
N ARG A 129 -8.64 -6.36 -6.20
CA ARG A 129 -8.28 -6.38 -4.79
C ARG A 129 -7.69 -7.73 -4.38
N PRO A 130 -6.57 -8.18 -4.99
CA PRO A 130 -6.08 -9.55 -4.84
C PRO A 130 -5.24 -9.80 -3.59
N TYR A 131 -4.91 -8.77 -2.80
CA TYR A 131 -4.00 -8.94 -1.67
C TYR A 131 -4.69 -9.64 -0.50
N ARG A 132 -4.06 -10.70 0.00
CA ARG A 132 -4.50 -11.49 1.13
C ARG A 132 -3.32 -11.73 2.07
N ALA A 133 -3.52 -11.49 3.35
CA ALA A 133 -2.56 -11.92 4.35
C ALA A 133 -2.53 -13.45 4.46
N SER A 134 -1.36 -14.01 4.75
CA SER A 134 -1.21 -15.44 4.98
C SER A 134 -1.93 -15.86 6.27
N VAL A 135 -2.39 -17.11 6.30
CA VAL A 135 -2.99 -17.69 7.51
C VAL A 135 -2.02 -17.61 8.69
N ARG A 136 -0.73 -17.85 8.43
CA ARG A 136 0.30 -17.82 9.47
C ARG A 136 0.53 -16.41 10.02
N ALA A 137 0.50 -15.39 9.18
CA ALA A 137 0.59 -14.00 9.65
C ALA A 137 -0.59 -13.63 10.55
N LYS A 138 -1.82 -14.04 10.18
CA LYS A 138 -3.01 -13.87 11.04
C LYS A 138 -2.87 -14.58 12.38
N ASP A 139 -2.39 -15.82 12.39
CA ASP A 139 -2.13 -16.56 13.63
C ASP A 139 -1.11 -15.86 14.52
N HIS A 140 -0.05 -15.30 13.93
CA HIS A 140 0.94 -14.52 14.66
C HIS A 140 0.34 -13.25 15.26
N VAL A 141 -0.45 -12.49 14.50
CA VAL A 141 -1.15 -11.30 15.00
C VAL A 141 -2.09 -11.67 16.14
N LYS A 142 -2.91 -12.73 15.99
CA LYS A 142 -3.77 -13.24 17.07
C LYS A 142 -2.98 -13.56 18.33
N SER A 143 -1.87 -14.27 18.19
CA SER A 143 -1.04 -14.67 19.34
C SER A 143 -0.37 -13.48 20.01
N LEU A 144 0.21 -12.55 19.24
CA LEU A 144 0.93 -11.39 19.78
C LEU A 144 -0.01 -10.43 20.52
N LEU A 145 -1.20 -10.22 19.98
CA LEU A 145 -2.21 -9.33 20.55
C LEU A 145 -3.17 -10.05 21.52
N LYS A 146 -3.02 -11.36 21.71
CA LYS A 146 -3.89 -12.21 22.53
C LYS A 146 -5.37 -12.08 22.16
N LEU A 147 -5.65 -12.02 20.85
CA LEU A 147 -7.00 -11.83 20.33
C LEU A 147 -7.85 -13.09 20.50
N ASN A 148 -9.13 -12.87 20.72
CA ASN A 148 -10.21 -13.86 20.73
C ASN A 148 -11.34 -13.38 19.80
N ASP A 149 -12.40 -14.19 19.66
CA ASP A 149 -13.52 -13.91 18.73
C ASP A 149 -14.32 -12.64 19.05
N LYS A 150 -14.15 -12.05 20.25
CA LYS A 150 -14.78 -10.79 20.67
C LYS A 150 -13.84 -9.60 20.63
N SER A 151 -12.59 -9.81 20.22
CA SER A 151 -11.60 -8.75 20.22
C SER A 151 -11.88 -7.79 19.06
N GLU A 152 -12.13 -6.53 19.40
CA GLU A 152 -12.28 -5.44 18.44
C GLU A 152 -11.11 -4.47 18.62
N TYR A 153 -10.58 -3.99 17.50
CA TYR A 153 -9.61 -2.91 17.49
C TYR A 153 -9.65 -2.22 16.13
N VAL A 154 -9.24 -0.97 16.10
CA VAL A 154 -8.98 -0.23 14.86
C VAL A 154 -7.49 0.01 14.70
N THR A 155 -7.03 0.23 13.48
CA THR A 155 -5.64 0.63 13.23
C THR A 155 -5.53 2.09 12.82
N MET A 156 -4.39 2.70 13.13
CA MET A 156 -4.00 4.01 12.61
C MET A 156 -2.62 3.90 11.96
N THR A 157 -2.51 4.17 10.66
CA THR A 157 -1.24 4.10 9.92
C THR A 157 -0.77 5.49 9.51
N PHE A 158 0.44 5.86 9.95
CA PHE A 158 0.96 7.21 9.77
C PHE A 158 2.06 7.30 8.72
N ARG A 159 2.31 8.55 8.29
CA ARG A 159 3.44 8.93 7.44
C ARG A 159 4.21 10.08 8.09
N THR A 160 5.53 9.97 8.12
CA THR A 160 6.46 10.96 8.69
C THR A 160 7.73 11.05 7.83
N SER A 161 7.55 10.96 6.50
CA SER A 161 8.64 10.99 5.53
C SER A 161 9.27 12.38 5.39
N LYS A 162 10.58 12.40 5.12
CA LYS A 162 11.35 13.61 4.81
C LYS A 162 11.11 14.13 3.38
N PHE A 163 10.56 13.29 2.50
CA PHE A 163 10.23 13.67 1.14
C PHE A 163 8.75 14.05 1.05
N GLN A 164 8.42 15.23 0.50
CA GLN A 164 7.05 15.77 0.49
C GLN A 164 6.42 15.76 1.90
N PRO A 165 7.00 16.49 2.87
CA PRO A 165 6.53 16.50 4.26
C PRO A 165 5.09 17.01 4.41
N GLU A 166 4.56 17.75 3.43
CA GLU A 166 3.18 18.26 3.41
C GLU A 166 2.15 17.12 3.46
N ARG A 167 2.53 15.93 3.00
CA ARG A 167 1.69 14.72 3.05
C ARG A 167 1.74 13.99 4.39
N ASN A 168 2.61 14.39 5.33
CA ASN A 168 2.74 13.69 6.61
C ASN A 168 1.47 13.80 7.45
N SER A 169 1.28 12.80 8.31
CA SER A 169 0.19 12.77 9.27
C SER A 169 0.30 13.95 10.24
N ASN A 170 -0.83 14.55 10.59
CA ASN A 170 -0.90 15.49 11.69
C ASN A 170 -0.96 14.73 13.02
N LEU A 171 0.20 14.31 13.53
CA LEU A 171 0.31 13.41 14.68
C LEU A 171 -0.43 13.93 15.93
N SER A 172 -0.41 15.25 16.18
CA SER A 172 -1.12 15.82 17.34
C SER A 172 -2.64 15.68 17.22
N GLU A 173 -3.19 15.83 16.02
CA GLU A 173 -4.63 15.65 15.79
C GLU A 173 -5.02 14.18 15.87
N TRP A 174 -4.22 13.29 15.28
CA TRP A 174 -4.41 11.85 15.41
C TRP A 174 -4.31 11.36 16.86
N PHE A 175 -3.45 11.96 17.68
CA PHE A 175 -3.37 11.62 19.10
C PHE A 175 -4.64 12.02 19.86
N LYS A 176 -5.25 13.18 19.55
CA LYS A 176 -6.56 13.53 20.11
C LYS A 176 -7.64 12.49 19.74
N VAL A 177 -7.64 12.02 18.49
CA VAL A 177 -8.56 10.95 18.05
C VAL A 177 -8.29 9.66 18.81
N TYR A 178 -7.02 9.26 18.95
CA TYR A 178 -6.60 8.10 19.73
C TYR A 178 -7.11 8.17 21.18
N GLU A 179 -6.91 9.30 21.87
CA GLU A 179 -7.38 9.51 23.23
C GLU A 179 -8.91 9.44 23.31
N HIS A 180 -9.63 10.05 22.35
CA HIS A 180 -11.08 9.98 22.29
C HIS A 180 -11.57 8.53 22.17
N LEU A 181 -11.01 7.76 21.22
CA LEU A 181 -11.40 6.37 21.01
C LEU A 181 -11.10 5.51 22.24
N ASN A 182 -9.94 5.72 22.88
CA ASN A 182 -9.58 5.02 24.11
C ASN A 182 -10.54 5.35 25.27
N GLN A 183 -10.96 6.61 25.43
CA GLN A 183 -11.95 7.00 26.44
C GLN A 183 -13.32 6.33 26.20
N LYS A 184 -13.64 6.00 24.95
CA LYS A 184 -14.83 5.21 24.58
C LYS A 184 -14.62 3.69 24.70
N GLY A 185 -13.47 3.25 25.18
CA GLY A 185 -13.12 1.82 25.30
C GLY A 185 -12.84 1.13 23.97
N ILE A 186 -12.57 1.88 22.90
CA ILE A 186 -12.21 1.34 21.59
C ILE A 186 -10.69 1.17 21.56
N LYS A 187 -10.21 -0.07 21.39
CA LYS A 187 -8.78 -0.35 21.27
C LYS A 187 -8.25 0.20 19.94
N VAL A 188 -7.15 0.95 19.99
CA VAL A 188 -6.47 1.49 18.82
C VAL A 188 -5.03 0.99 18.76
N LEU A 189 -4.61 0.49 17.59
CA LEU A 189 -3.23 0.07 17.33
C LEU A 189 -2.58 0.96 16.28
N VAL A 190 -1.50 1.64 16.66
CA VAL A 190 -0.76 2.55 15.78
C VAL A 190 0.33 1.80 15.01
N ILE A 191 0.47 2.13 13.73
CA ILE A 191 1.53 1.67 12.84
C ILE A 191 2.28 2.92 12.33
N PRO A 192 3.46 3.23 12.90
CA PRO A 192 4.24 4.39 12.48
C PRO A 192 4.86 4.20 11.09
N ASP A 193 5.37 5.29 10.53
CA ASP A 193 6.19 5.25 9.32
C ASP A 193 7.51 4.55 9.62
N PHE A 194 7.95 3.67 8.72
CA PHE A 194 9.21 2.96 8.89
C PHE A 194 10.42 3.90 8.76
N GLU A 195 10.30 4.96 7.93
CA GLU A 195 11.40 5.93 7.75
C GLU A 195 11.67 6.71 9.04
N ASP A 196 10.64 6.95 9.85
CA ASP A 196 10.71 7.68 11.11
C ASP A 196 11.07 6.79 12.30
N LEU A 197 10.57 5.55 12.34
CA LEU A 197 10.88 4.59 13.40
C LEU A 197 12.39 4.28 13.51
N MET A 198 13.12 4.43 12.41
CA MET A 198 14.56 4.21 12.37
C MET A 198 15.39 5.49 12.55
N THR A 199 14.74 6.66 12.68
CA THR A 199 15.41 7.95 12.86
C THR A 199 14.86 8.72 14.05
N ASP A 200 13.85 9.54 13.80
CA ASP A 200 13.42 10.63 14.68
C ASP A 200 12.34 10.15 15.66
N ASN A 201 11.74 8.99 15.40
CA ASN A 201 10.77 8.32 16.26
C ASN A 201 9.62 9.25 16.69
N GLN A 202 9.21 10.18 15.82
CA GLN A 202 8.20 11.20 16.15
C GLN A 202 6.92 10.55 16.65
N ALA A 203 6.48 9.47 16.01
CA ALA A 203 5.30 8.76 16.45
C ALA A 203 5.47 8.12 17.84
N LEU A 204 6.67 7.69 18.24
CA LEU A 204 6.89 7.09 19.56
C LEU A 204 7.01 8.12 20.70
N THR A 205 6.99 9.42 20.39
CA THR A 205 6.98 10.47 21.42
C THR A 205 5.64 10.58 22.14
N MET A 206 4.58 10.00 21.54
CA MET A 206 3.21 10.02 22.06
C MET A 206 2.87 8.68 22.74
N ASN A 207 2.05 8.74 23.79
CA ASN A 207 1.71 7.57 24.60
C ASN A 207 0.53 6.77 24.01
N TRP A 208 0.73 6.21 22.83
CA TRP A 208 -0.22 5.29 22.19
C TRP A 208 0.30 3.85 22.09
N GLU A 209 -0.60 2.88 21.96
CA GLU A 209 -0.23 1.48 21.73
C GLU A 209 0.23 1.29 20.28
N VAL A 210 1.48 0.84 20.09
CA VAL A 210 2.10 0.65 18.77
C VAL A 210 2.29 -0.83 18.47
N PHE A 211 1.98 -1.24 17.23
CA PHE A 211 2.27 -2.58 16.73
C PHE A 211 3.46 -2.59 15.77
N ILE A 212 4.66 -2.57 16.34
CA ILE A 212 5.94 -2.51 15.60
C ILE A 212 6.13 -3.62 14.55
N PRO A 213 5.71 -4.89 14.75
CA PRO A 213 5.92 -5.93 13.73
C PRO A 213 5.32 -5.59 12.37
N ALA A 214 4.15 -4.92 12.33
CA ALA A 214 3.52 -4.47 11.09
C ALA A 214 4.31 -3.36 10.38
N VAL A 215 5.25 -2.68 11.05
CA VAL A 215 6.06 -1.64 10.41
C VAL A 215 7.01 -2.26 9.37
N PHE A 216 7.58 -3.43 9.67
CA PHE A 216 8.63 -4.05 8.85
C PHE A 216 8.16 -5.23 8.00
N ASP A 217 7.07 -5.89 8.38
CA ASP A 217 6.56 -7.06 7.68
C ASP A 217 5.19 -6.77 7.07
N HIS A 218 5.13 -6.82 5.73
CA HIS A 218 3.89 -6.51 5.00
C HIS A 218 2.80 -7.59 5.14
N ASP A 219 3.16 -8.84 5.45
CA ASP A 219 2.19 -9.90 5.67
C ASP A 219 1.55 -9.76 7.06
N LEU A 220 2.36 -9.48 8.10
CA LEU A 220 1.84 -9.12 9.42
C LEU A 220 1.02 -7.83 9.39
N ARG A 221 1.44 -6.84 8.59
CA ARG A 221 0.69 -5.60 8.41
C ARG A 221 -0.68 -5.84 7.79
N LEU A 222 -0.74 -6.58 6.68
CA LEU A 222 -2.02 -6.88 6.04
C LEU A 222 -2.89 -7.78 6.93
N ALA A 223 -2.29 -8.71 7.67
CA ALA A 223 -3.01 -9.55 8.64
C ALA A 223 -3.67 -8.71 9.74
N LEU A 224 -2.95 -7.72 10.26
CA LEU A 224 -3.48 -6.77 11.23
C LEU A 224 -4.64 -5.99 10.63
N TYR A 225 -4.52 -5.50 9.39
CA TYR A 225 -5.60 -4.76 8.73
C TYR A 225 -6.85 -5.61 8.47
N GLU A 226 -6.68 -6.83 7.95
CA GLU A 226 -7.79 -7.74 7.64
C GLU A 226 -8.55 -8.21 8.88
N MET A 227 -7.91 -8.15 10.05
CA MET A 227 -8.52 -8.53 11.32
C MET A 227 -9.02 -7.35 12.14
N ALA A 228 -8.70 -6.12 11.74
CA ALA A 228 -9.19 -4.92 12.41
C ALA A 228 -10.67 -4.68 12.07
N THR A 229 -11.38 -4.05 13.00
CA THR A 229 -12.75 -3.58 12.82
C THR A 229 -12.81 -2.51 11.73
N ASP A 230 -11.83 -1.61 11.72
CA ASP A 230 -11.61 -0.62 10.66
C ASP A 230 -10.14 -0.16 10.64
N ASN A 231 -9.70 0.41 9.52
CA ASN A 231 -8.32 0.87 9.32
C ASN A 231 -8.27 2.33 8.89
N TYR A 232 -7.66 3.17 9.71
CA TYR A 232 -7.53 4.61 9.44
C TYR A 232 -6.13 4.92 8.96
N CYS A 233 -6.03 5.43 7.75
CA CYS A 233 -4.77 5.62 7.08
C CYS A 233 -4.75 6.99 6.41
N ILE A 234 -3.56 7.50 6.11
CA ILE A 234 -3.40 8.64 5.20
C ILE A 234 -2.83 8.20 3.86
N ASN A 235 -3.04 8.99 2.81
CA ASN A 235 -2.50 8.74 1.48
C ASN A 235 -0.97 8.59 1.54
N ASN A 236 -0.49 7.34 1.49
CA ASN A 236 0.92 6.97 1.53
C ASN A 236 1.15 5.71 0.66
N GLY A 237 2.42 5.36 0.40
CA GLY A 237 2.72 4.19 -0.43
C GLY A 237 2.40 2.86 0.26
N VAL A 238 2.65 2.78 1.57
CA VAL A 238 2.61 1.49 2.28
C VAL A 238 1.20 0.91 2.43
N ILE A 239 0.17 1.71 2.21
CA ILE A 239 -1.23 1.28 2.19
C ILE A 239 -1.67 0.65 0.86
N VAL A 240 -0.83 0.59 -0.18
CA VAL A 240 -1.22 0.02 -1.48
C VAL A 240 -1.77 -1.42 -1.35
N PRO A 241 -1.18 -2.33 -0.54
CA PRO A 241 -1.78 -3.63 -0.29
C PRO A 241 -3.16 -3.56 0.38
N LEU A 242 -3.36 -2.62 1.32
CA LEU A 242 -4.65 -2.39 1.99
C LEU A 242 -5.72 -1.92 1.00
N MET A 243 -5.40 -0.92 0.17
CA MET A 243 -6.30 -0.40 -0.88
C MET A 243 -6.81 -1.49 -1.82
N HIS A 244 -5.96 -2.48 -2.08
CA HIS A 244 -6.21 -3.60 -2.98
C HIS A 244 -6.47 -4.91 -2.21
N SER A 245 -7.05 -4.82 -1.02
CA SER A 245 -7.53 -5.96 -0.22
C SER A 245 -9.04 -5.85 0.02
N GLU A 246 -9.63 -6.82 0.73
CA GLU A 246 -11.03 -6.73 1.20
C GLU A 246 -11.16 -6.02 2.55
N ALA A 247 -10.06 -5.63 3.19
CA ALA A 247 -10.11 -4.99 4.49
C ALA A 247 -10.77 -3.60 4.39
N ARG A 248 -11.55 -3.28 5.42
CA ARG A 248 -12.19 -1.97 5.60
C ARG A 248 -11.14 -0.89 5.76
N TYR A 249 -11.39 0.30 5.22
CA TYR A 249 -10.54 1.44 5.52
C TYR A 249 -11.24 2.77 5.31
N LYS A 250 -10.72 3.78 5.99
CA LYS A 250 -10.87 5.19 5.64
C LYS A 250 -9.50 5.79 5.35
N LEU A 251 -9.34 6.30 4.14
CA LEU A 251 -8.09 6.86 3.64
C LEU A 251 -8.17 8.37 3.59
N PHE A 252 -7.58 9.02 4.59
CA PHE A 252 -7.53 10.46 4.74
C PHE A 252 -6.46 11.12 3.89
N LYS A 253 -6.60 12.44 3.72
CA LYS A 253 -5.60 13.26 3.05
C LYS A 253 -5.35 12.79 1.62
N TRP A 254 -6.41 12.33 0.93
CA TRP A 254 -6.29 11.95 -0.47
C TRP A 254 -5.79 13.14 -1.30
N LEU A 255 -6.27 14.34 -0.97
CA LEU A 255 -5.67 15.58 -1.42
C LEU A 255 -4.68 16.15 -0.42
N THR A 256 -3.64 16.79 -0.96
CA THR A 256 -2.69 17.58 -0.18
C THR A 256 -2.39 18.86 -0.97
N PRO A 257 -2.83 20.04 -0.50
CA PRO A 257 -2.53 21.30 -1.16
C PRO A 257 -1.03 21.47 -1.44
N GLY A 258 -0.69 21.98 -2.62
CA GLY A 258 0.70 22.17 -3.04
C GLY A 258 1.43 20.92 -3.53
N VAL A 259 0.85 19.72 -3.38
CA VAL A 259 1.48 18.47 -3.83
C VAL A 259 0.81 17.97 -5.11
N LYS A 260 1.52 18.07 -6.24
CA LYS A 260 1.01 17.69 -7.57
C LYS A 260 0.41 16.27 -7.62
N THR A 261 1.05 15.30 -6.97
CA THR A 261 0.61 13.89 -6.98
C THR A 261 -0.60 13.62 -6.07
N CYS A 262 -1.10 14.64 -5.38
CA CYS A 262 -2.26 14.61 -4.52
C CYS A 262 -3.23 15.75 -4.90
N SER A 263 -3.25 16.15 -6.18
CA SER A 263 -4.20 17.13 -6.69
C SER A 263 -5.42 16.44 -7.31
N PRO A 264 -6.58 17.12 -7.41
CA PRO A 264 -7.76 16.56 -8.10
C PRO A 264 -7.45 16.17 -9.54
N GLU A 265 -6.65 16.97 -10.26
CA GLU A 265 -6.27 16.68 -11.65
C GLU A 265 -5.39 15.43 -11.75
N TRP A 266 -4.47 15.24 -10.81
CA TRP A 266 -3.69 13.99 -10.74
C TRP A 266 -4.59 12.79 -10.44
N SER A 267 -5.51 12.91 -9.47
CA SER A 267 -6.48 11.86 -9.15
C SER A 267 -7.34 11.47 -10.35
N LYS A 268 -7.82 12.45 -11.12
CA LYS A 268 -8.55 12.20 -12.37
C LYS A 268 -7.70 11.51 -13.41
N ASN A 269 -6.50 12.02 -13.67
CA ASN A 269 -5.63 11.50 -14.73
C ASN A 269 -5.06 10.12 -14.42
N VAL A 270 -4.69 9.86 -13.17
CA VAL A 270 -4.02 8.62 -12.75
C VAL A 270 -5.01 7.58 -12.26
N TRP A 271 -6.01 7.96 -11.48
CA TRP A 271 -6.95 7.01 -10.87
C TRP A 271 -8.32 6.99 -11.55
N GLY A 272 -8.65 7.99 -12.36
CA GLY A 272 -9.98 8.12 -12.96
C GLY A 272 -11.05 8.54 -11.95
N LEU A 273 -10.65 9.38 -10.98
CA LEU A 273 -11.51 9.83 -9.88
C LEU A 273 -11.84 11.31 -10.00
N GLU A 274 -13.11 11.64 -9.91
CA GLU A 274 -13.57 13.00 -9.62
C GLU A 274 -13.52 13.26 -8.11
N TYR A 275 -13.54 14.53 -7.71
CA TYR A 275 -13.53 14.91 -6.29
C TYR A 275 -14.71 14.28 -5.54
N GLY A 276 -14.43 13.67 -4.39
CA GLY A 276 -15.42 13.00 -3.54
C GLY A 276 -15.75 11.56 -3.96
N GLU A 277 -15.14 11.02 -5.02
CA GLU A 277 -15.33 9.63 -5.40
C GLU A 277 -14.35 8.69 -4.67
N ASP A 278 -14.78 7.45 -4.47
CA ASP A 278 -13.94 6.31 -4.08
C ASP A 278 -13.34 5.61 -5.31
N PHE A 279 -12.34 4.74 -5.09
CA PHE A 279 -11.80 3.92 -6.17
C PHE A 279 -12.91 3.10 -6.84
N LYS A 280 -12.86 3.00 -8.17
CA LYS A 280 -13.83 2.21 -8.96
C LYS A 280 -13.80 0.70 -8.64
N PHE A 281 -12.79 0.25 -7.88
CA PHE A 281 -12.66 -1.12 -7.39
C PHE A 281 -12.93 -1.27 -5.88
N SER A 282 -13.21 -0.18 -5.15
CA SER A 282 -13.56 -0.24 -3.74
C SER A 282 -14.92 -0.92 -3.53
N ASN A 283 -15.09 -1.56 -2.37
CA ASN A 283 -16.42 -1.97 -1.89
C ASN A 283 -17.04 -0.85 -1.01
N SER A 284 -18.25 -1.10 -0.49
CA SER A 284 -18.99 -0.15 0.36
C SER A 284 -18.36 0.12 1.74
N GLU A 285 -17.25 -0.55 2.07
CA GLU A 285 -16.57 -0.46 3.37
C GLU A 285 -15.19 0.21 3.24
N GLN A 286 -14.90 0.78 2.07
CA GLN A 286 -13.61 1.35 1.69
C GLN A 286 -13.83 2.77 1.18
N GLU A 287 -13.36 3.76 1.94
CA GLU A 287 -13.70 5.17 1.72
C GLU A 287 -12.45 6.05 1.58
N LEU A 288 -12.49 6.99 0.64
CA LEU A 288 -11.53 8.07 0.44
C LEU A 288 -12.05 9.35 1.10
N ILE A 289 -11.29 9.88 2.05
CA ILE A 289 -11.54 11.19 2.65
C ILE A 289 -10.58 12.18 1.99
N TRP A 290 -11.15 13.09 1.20
CA TRP A 290 -10.42 14.02 0.35
C TRP A 290 -9.81 15.18 1.14
N GLU A 291 -10.31 15.39 2.35
CA GLU A 291 -9.96 16.45 3.28
C GLU A 291 -8.66 16.17 4.06
N GLN A 292 -8.17 17.19 4.77
CA GLN A 292 -7.00 17.08 5.65
C GLN A 292 -7.32 16.28 6.92
N ASP A 293 -6.28 15.73 7.53
CA ASP A 293 -6.36 14.85 8.69
C ASP A 293 -6.34 15.62 10.03
N ASN A 294 -7.27 16.56 10.21
CA ASN A 294 -7.50 17.21 11.50
C ASN A 294 -8.54 16.45 12.34
N TYR A 295 -8.58 16.71 13.65
CA TYR A 295 -9.44 15.97 14.59
C TYR A 295 -10.91 16.01 14.19
N GLU A 296 -11.43 17.18 13.81
CA GLU A 296 -12.83 17.38 13.46
C GLU A 296 -13.24 16.56 12.23
N VAL A 297 -12.44 16.62 11.16
CA VAL A 297 -12.66 15.84 9.92
C VAL A 297 -12.60 14.34 10.20
N ILE A 298 -11.62 13.90 11.00
CA ILE A 298 -11.48 12.48 11.33
C ILE A 298 -12.72 12.02 12.10
N MET A 299 -13.07 12.70 13.20
CA MET A 299 -14.21 12.32 14.04
C MET A 299 -15.54 12.38 13.27
N GLU A 300 -15.75 13.38 12.41
CA GLU A 300 -16.93 13.45 11.54
C GLU A 300 -17.01 12.21 10.63
N SER A 301 -15.90 11.84 9.98
CA SER A 301 -15.86 10.66 9.12
C SER A 301 -16.17 9.37 9.91
N LEU A 302 -15.60 9.21 11.11
CA LEU A 302 -15.81 8.03 11.96
C LEU A 302 -17.26 7.93 12.47
N GLY A 303 -17.92 9.08 12.71
CA GLY A 303 -19.31 9.13 13.16
C GLY A 303 -20.36 8.98 12.05
N LYS A 304 -19.97 9.22 10.80
CA LYS A 304 -20.89 9.21 9.64
C LYS A 304 -21.07 7.84 9.00
N THR A 305 -20.00 7.06 8.88
CA THR A 305 -19.99 5.76 8.19
C THR A 305 -19.06 4.78 8.88
N GLY A 306 -19.28 3.48 8.65
CA GLY A 306 -18.44 2.41 9.20
C GLY A 306 -18.92 1.88 10.55
N PRO A 307 -18.10 1.05 11.22
CA PRO A 307 -18.49 0.30 12.41
C PRO A 307 -18.50 1.12 13.71
N LEU A 308 -18.01 2.37 13.67
CA LEU A 308 -18.00 3.26 14.83
C LEU A 308 -19.19 4.22 14.90
N VAL A 309 -20.10 4.20 13.91
CA VAL A 309 -21.32 5.02 13.92
C VAL A 309 -22.10 4.81 15.22
N GLY A 310 -22.39 5.89 15.92
CA GLY A 310 -23.10 5.88 17.21
C GLY A 310 -22.24 5.51 18.43
N ARG A 311 -20.96 5.19 18.25
CA ARG A 311 -19.97 4.94 19.33
C ARG A 311 -19.08 6.16 19.59
N VAL A 312 -18.89 7.00 18.57
CA VAL A 312 -18.06 8.22 18.59
C VAL A 312 -18.89 9.47 18.47
#